data_AF-A0A2N2D0U2-F1
#
_entry.id   AF-A0A2N2D0U2-F1
#
_cell.length_a   1.000
_cell.length_b   1.000
_cell.length_c   1.000
_cell.angle_alpha   90.00
_cell.angle_beta   90.00
_cell.angle_gamma   90.00
#
_symmetry.space_group_name_H-M   'P 1'
#
loop_
_entity.id
_entity.type
_entity.pdbx_description
1 polymer ?
#
loop_
_entity_poly.entity_id
_entity_poly.type
_entity_poly.pdbx_seq_one_letter_code
_entity_poly.pdbx_strand_id
1 'polypeptide(L)'
;MRTLVATALYNSKGKEVYCTAKKISDEHLTYIRNSSRKDLEEVGFVFIKMLSLEFPNVKGYAIFFEGHVNDIMPALKAMGHKY
;
A
#
# COMPACT_ATOMS: atom_id res chain seq x y z
N MET A 1 8.87 -14.20 -1.68
CA MET A 1 7.52 -14.29 -1.09
C MET A 1 6.92 -12.89 -1.11
N ARG A 2 5.63 -12.71 -1.43
CA ARG A 2 4.97 -11.40 -1.41
C ARG A 2 3.93 -11.34 -0.30
N THR A 3 3.99 -10.30 0.52
CA THR A 3 3.04 -10.07 1.61
C THR A 3 2.02 -9.05 1.16
N LEU A 4 0.72 -9.39 1.20
CA LEU A 4 -0.34 -8.42 0.97
C LEU A 4 -0.35 -7.41 2.11
N VAL A 5 -0.25 -6.12 1.78
CA VAL A 5 -0.24 -5.02 2.74
C VAL A 5 -1.64 -4.43 2.86
N ALA A 6 -2.20 -3.98 1.75
CA ALA A 6 -3.51 -3.36 1.70
C ALA A 6 -4.12 -3.43 0.30
N THR A 7 -5.42 -3.26 0.21
CA THR A 7 -6.09 -2.88 -1.04
C THR A 7 -6.58 -1.44 -0.92
N ALA A 8 -6.29 -0.62 -1.92
CA ALA A 8 -6.81 0.73 -2.02
C ALA A 8 -7.87 0.78 -3.13
N LEU A 9 -9.06 1.26 -2.81
CA LEU A 9 -10.13 1.53 -3.77
C LEU A 9 -10.41 3.02 -3.83
N TYR A 10 -10.83 3.52 -4.98
CA TYR A 10 -11.22 4.92 -5.11
C TYR A 10 -12.71 5.10 -4.83
N ASN A 11 -13.05 6.07 -3.98
CA ASN A 11 -14.43 6.48 -3.78
C ASN A 11 -14.94 7.37 -4.93
N SER A 12 -16.20 7.76 -4.88
CA SER A 12 -16.84 8.63 -5.90
C SER A 12 -16.18 10.00 -6.07
N LYS A 13 -15.37 10.45 -5.10
CA LYS A 13 -14.61 11.71 -5.15
C LYS A 13 -13.16 11.51 -5.61
N GLY A 14 -12.79 10.31 -6.05
CA GLY A 14 -11.41 9.96 -6.42
C GLY A 14 -10.44 9.88 -5.25
N LYS A 15 -10.92 9.80 -4.01
CA LYS A 15 -10.06 9.59 -2.83
C LYS A 15 -9.87 8.10 -2.57
N GLU A 16 -8.66 7.75 -2.14
CA GLU A 16 -8.30 6.37 -1.81
C GLU A 16 -8.87 5.96 -0.45
N VAL A 17 -9.46 4.77 -0.42
CA VAL A 17 -9.97 4.07 0.76
C VAL A 17 -9.14 2.80 0.90
N TYR A 18 -8.40 2.71 2.00
CA TYR A 18 -7.48 1.61 2.26
C TYR A 18 -8.14 0.56 3.16
N CYS A 19 -8.10 -0.70 2.73
CA CYS A 19 -8.41 -1.87 3.54
C CYS A 19 -7.12 -2.66 3.78
N THR A 20 -6.62 -2.67 5.02
CA THR A 20 -5.34 -3.30 5.37
C THR A 20 -5.47 -4.79 5.70
N ALA A 21 -4.39 -5.53 5.43
CA ALA A 21 -4.25 -6.86 5.99
C ALA A 21 -4.10 -6.78 7.51
N LYS A 22 -4.62 -7.78 8.23
CA LYS A 22 -4.74 -7.79 9.71
C LYS A 22 -3.44 -7.45 10.48
N LYS A 23 -2.27 -7.77 9.91
CA LYS A 23 -0.96 -7.55 10.54
C LYS A 23 -0.34 -6.18 10.25
N ILE A 24 -1.00 -5.35 9.45
CA ILE A 24 -0.56 -4.01 9.09
C ILE A 24 -1.25 -3.01 10.03
N SER A 25 -0.45 -2.37 10.88
CA SER A 25 -0.94 -1.37 11.83
C SER A 25 -1.15 0.02 11.20
N ASP A 26 -1.82 0.90 11.92
CA ASP A 26 -2.03 2.30 11.51
C ASP A 26 -0.72 3.08 11.33
N GLU A 27 0.33 2.72 12.08
CA GLU A 27 1.67 3.30 11.90
C GLU A 27 2.22 2.99 10.50
N HIS A 28 2.13 1.73 10.05
CA HIS A 28 2.54 1.35 8.69
C HIS A 28 1.76 2.16 7.63
N LEU A 29 0.45 2.28 7.81
CA LEU A 29 -0.41 3.06 6.91
C LEU A 29 -0.01 4.53 6.86
N THR A 30 0.39 5.11 8.00
CA THR A 30 0.80 6.51 8.09
C THR A 30 2.04 6.76 7.24
N TYR A 31 3.04 5.89 7.31
CA TYR A 31 4.21 5.95 6.42
C TYR A 31 3.80 5.79 4.95
N ILE A 32 3.01 4.77 4.63
CA ILE A 32 2.61 4.45 3.25
C ILE A 32 1.83 5.63 2.62
N ARG A 33 0.94 6.29 3.37
CA ARG A 33 0.15 7.42 2.86
C ARG A 33 0.95 8.71 2.69
N ASN A 34 2.00 8.88 3.48
CA ASN A 34 2.82 10.10 3.48
C ASN A 34 4.08 9.97 2.61
N SER A 35 4.39 8.78 2.09
CA SER A 35 5.52 8.53 1.20
C SER A 35 5.08 8.56 -0.25
N SER A 36 5.99 8.92 -1.16
CA SER A 36 5.67 8.81 -2.58
C SER A 36 5.62 7.35 -3.01
N ARG A 37 4.83 7.05 -4.03
CA ARG A 37 4.78 5.69 -4.61
C ARG A 37 6.15 5.21 -5.08
N LYS A 38 6.97 6.11 -5.64
CA LYS A 38 8.31 5.80 -6.12
C LYS A 38 9.21 5.34 -4.97
N ASP A 39 9.23 6.08 -3.85
CA ASP A 39 10.05 5.74 -2.69
C ASP A 39 9.63 4.39 -2.08
N LEU A 40 8.31 4.13 -2.04
CA LEU A 40 7.78 2.84 -1.61
C LEU A 40 8.22 1.71 -2.54
N GLU A 41 8.16 1.91 -3.86
CA GLU A 41 8.61 0.91 -4.83
C GLU A 41 10.13 0.63 -4.70
N GLU A 42 10.95 1.65 -4.41
CA GLU A 42 12.40 1.50 -4.17
C GLU A 42 12.73 0.62 -2.96
N VAL A 43 11.89 0.60 -1.93
CA VAL A 43 12.07 -0.27 -0.75
C VAL A 43 11.30 -1.59 -0.81
N GLY A 44 10.71 -1.92 -1.97
CA GLY A 44 10.11 -3.23 -2.25
C GLY A 44 8.59 -3.30 -2.14
N PHE A 45 7.87 -2.17 -2.13
CA PHE A 45 6.42 -2.20 -2.32
C PHE A 45 6.06 -2.37 -3.80
N VAL A 46 4.95 -3.04 -4.07
CA VAL A 46 4.45 -3.29 -5.42
C VAL A 46 2.97 -2.96 -5.48
N PHE A 47 2.58 -2.18 -6.48
CA PHE A 47 1.22 -1.67 -6.64
C PHE A 47 0.58 -2.29 -7.88
N ILE A 48 -0.29 -3.27 -7.67
CA ILE A 48 -0.96 -4.02 -8.74
C ILE A 48 -2.32 -3.39 -9.02
N LYS A 49 -2.49 -2.85 -10.23
CA LYS A 49 -3.78 -2.29 -10.66
C LYS A 49 -4.86 -3.38 -10.63
N MET A 50 -5.96 -3.11 -9.96
CA MET A 50 -7.14 -3.98 -9.97
C MET A 50 -8.16 -3.46 -10.98
N LEU A 51 -8.71 -4.39 -11.77
CA LEU A 51 -9.75 -4.11 -12.76
C LEU A 51 -10.97 -4.94 -12.40
N SER A 52 -12.11 -4.28 -12.21
CA SER A 52 -13.39 -4.97 -12.11
C SER A 52 -14.00 -5.09 -13.51
N LEU A 53 -14.27 -6.31 -13.95
CA LEU A 53 -14.87 -6.57 -15.26
C LEU A 53 -16.37 -6.24 -15.26
N GLU A 54 -17.05 -6.48 -14.14
CA GLU A 54 -18.49 -6.23 -13.98
C GLU A 54 -18.79 -4.77 -13.60
N PHE A 55 -17.85 -4.10 -12.94
CA PHE A 55 -18.03 -2.72 -12.47
C PHE A 55 -16.86 -1.81 -12.93
N PRO A 56 -16.82 -1.39 -14.21
CA PRO A 56 -15.67 -0.66 -14.78
C PRO A 56 -15.36 0.68 -14.11
N ASN A 57 -16.35 1.25 -13.42
CA ASN A 57 -16.23 2.47 -12.63
C ASN A 57 -15.50 2.25 -11.29
N VAL A 58 -15.41 1.00 -10.81
CA VAL A 58 -14.65 0.66 -9.60
C VAL A 58 -13.17 0.57 -9.97
N LYS A 59 -12.38 1.46 -9.36
CA LYS A 59 -10.93 1.55 -9.56
C LYS A 59 -10.21 1.26 -8.26
N GLY A 60 -9.02 0.68 -8.36
CA GLY A 60 -8.16 0.48 -7.21
C GLY A 60 -6.87 -0.25 -7.55
N TYR A 61 -6.11 -0.55 -6.53
CA TYR A 61 -4.89 -1.33 -6.61
C TYR A 61 -4.65 -2.12 -5.32
N ALA A 62 -3.98 -3.26 -5.46
CA ALA A 62 -3.46 -4.02 -4.33
C ALA A 62 -2.00 -3.62 -4.09
N ILE A 63 -1.65 -3.43 -2.82
CA ILE A 63 -0.31 -3.12 -2.36
C ILE A 63 0.29 -4.39 -1.77
N PHE A 64 1.40 -4.84 -2.34
CA PHE A 64 2.21 -5.92 -1.82
C PHE A 64 3.56 -5.38 -1.34
N PHE A 65 4.22 -6.15 -0.49
CA PHE A 65 5.61 -5.96 -0.12
C PHE A 65 6.41 -7.20 -0.49
N GLU A 66 7.58 -7.00 -1.11
CA GLU A 66 8.51 -8.06 -1.50
C GLU A 66 9.34 -8.54 -0.30
N GLY A 67 8.69 -9.23 0.63
CA GLY A 67 9.32 -9.75 1.84
C GLY A 67 8.31 -10.27 2.85
N HIS A 68 8.76 -10.51 4.08
CA HIS A 68 7.90 -10.90 5.18
C HIS A 68 7.29 -9.65 5.85
N VAL A 69 6.14 -9.81 6.50
CA VAL A 69 5.43 -8.69 7.16
C VAL A 69 6.29 -7.95 8.20
N ASN A 70 7.22 -8.66 8.84
CA ASN A 70 8.11 -8.09 9.85
C ASN A 70 9.18 -7.14 9.27
N ASP A 71 9.42 -7.22 7.96
CA ASP A 71 10.45 -6.43 7.27
C ASP A 71 9.89 -5.08 6.79
N ILE A 72 8.57 -4.93 6.77
CA ILE A 72 7.88 -3.75 6.26
C ILE A 72 8.24 -2.50 7.06
N MET A 73 8.10 -2.54 8.39
CA MET A 73 8.40 -1.37 9.22
C MET A 73 9.89 -0.97 9.18
N PRO A 74 10.86 -1.89 9.26
CA PRO A 74 12.27 -1.58 9.01
C PRO A 74 12.50 -0.90 7.65
N ALA A 75 11.92 -1.42 6.57
CA ALA A 75 12.03 -0.83 5.24
C ALA A 75 11.43 0.58 5.18
N LEU A 76 10.26 0.79 5.78
CA LEU A 76 9.62 2.10 5.85
C LEU A 76 10.45 3.12 6.63
N LYS A 77 11.05 2.72 7.75
CA LYS A 77 11.92 3.58 8.58
C LYS A 77 13.22 3.95 7.87
N ALA A 78 13.75 3.06 7.02
CA ALA A 78 14.95 3.32 6.23
C ALA A 78 14.76 4.45 5.21
N MET A 79 13.52 4.75 4.79
CA MET A 79 13.21 5.88 3.90
C MET A 79 13.43 7.25 4.56
N GLY A 80 13.69 7.31 5.87
CA GLY A 80 14.19 8.53 6.52
C GLY A 80 13.18 9.67 6.71
N HIS A 81 11.87 9.42 6.54
CA HIS A 81 10.84 10.39 6.90
C HIS A 81 10.80 10.58 8.43
N LYS A 82 11.59 11.54 8.91
CA LYS A 82 11.38 12.18 10.22
C LYS A 82 10.06 12.94 10.13
N TYR A 83 9.05 12.45 10.84
CA TYR A 83 7.83 13.21 11.13
C TYR A 83 8.16 14.50 11.88
#